data_AF-E9KTF2-F1
#
_entry.id   AF-E9KTF2-F1
#
_cell.length_a   1.000
_cell.length_b   1.000
_cell.length_c   1.000
_cell.angle_alpha   90.00
_cell.angle_beta   90.00
_cell.angle_gamma   90.00
#
_symmetry.space_group_name_H-M   'P 1'
#
loop_
_entity.id
_entity.type
_entity.pdbx_description
1 polymer ?
#
loop_
_entity_poly.entity_id
_entity_poly.type
_entity_poly.pdbx_seq_one_letter_code
_entity_poly.pdbx_strand_id
1 'polypeptide(L)'
;MTDAVDLIGEQRRAECPELADALGAMEIFGRIQRVRRVYDRHFKKLSDTFGLNLGELDMIFTLRRSGPPYTLTAGAFAKAALGSPGAVTNRIDRLKGKGLVERVRESSDRRSVQIRLTRRGETLVTAQGDTALD
;
A
#
# COMPACT_ATOMS: atom_id res chain seq x y z
N MET A 1 23.07 -17.05 0.84
CA MET A 1 22.37 -17.41 2.09
C MET A 1 21.18 -18.26 1.71
N THR A 2 21.10 -19.47 2.25
CA THR A 2 19.95 -20.38 2.12
C THR A 2 18.81 -19.89 3.01
N ASP A 3 17.57 -19.88 2.52
CA ASP A 3 16.38 -19.53 3.28
C ASP A 3 15.47 -20.75 3.54
N ALA A 4 14.38 -20.55 4.29
CA ALA A 4 13.47 -21.65 4.62
C ALA A 4 12.74 -22.24 3.39
N VAL A 5 12.61 -21.48 2.29
CA VAL A 5 12.03 -21.98 1.05
C VAL A 5 13.01 -22.89 0.33
N ASP A 6 14.31 -22.58 0.36
CA ASP A 6 15.35 -23.47 -0.16
C ASP A 6 15.30 -24.84 0.54
N LEU A 7 15.20 -24.86 1.86
CA LEU A 7 15.07 -26.10 2.64
C LEU A 7 13.81 -26.91 2.26
N ILE A 8 12.67 -26.23 2.07
CA ILE A 8 11.42 -26.87 1.62
C ILE A 8 11.58 -27.43 0.20
N GLY A 9 12.26 -26.71 -0.69
CA GLY A 9 12.54 -27.15 -2.05
C GLY A 9 13.47 -28.37 -2.10
N GLU A 10 14.53 -28.37 -1.29
CA GLU A 10 15.44 -29.50 -1.14
C GLU A 10 14.73 -30.75 -0.60
N GLN A 11 13.93 -30.59 0.46
CA GLN A 11 13.14 -31.69 1.01
C GLN A 11 12.15 -32.27 -0.01
N ARG A 12 11.48 -31.41 -0.79
CA ARG A 12 10.56 -31.86 -1.84
C ARG A 12 11.27 -32.62 -2.95
N ARG A 13 12.44 -32.14 -3.38
CA ARG A 13 13.26 -32.84 -4.39
C ARG A 13 13.71 -34.22 -3.90
N ALA A 14 13.93 -34.38 -2.60
CA ALA A 14 14.30 -35.66 -2.01
C ALA A 14 13.11 -36.63 -1.87
N GLU A 15 11.96 -36.14 -1.40
CA GLU A 15 10.82 -36.99 -1.01
C GLU A 15 9.77 -37.19 -2.13
N CYS A 16 9.60 -36.22 -3.03
CA CYS A 16 8.60 -36.25 -4.11
C CYS A 16 9.18 -35.62 -5.41
N PRO A 17 10.23 -36.20 -6.00
CA PRO A 17 10.92 -35.64 -7.16
C PRO A 17 10.01 -35.43 -8.38
N GLU A 18 8.98 -36.25 -8.55
CA GLU A 18 7.99 -36.15 -9.63
C GLU A 18 7.13 -34.86 -9.57
N LEU A 19 7.04 -34.24 -8.40
CA LEU A 19 6.31 -32.98 -8.19
C LEU A 19 7.25 -31.77 -8.11
N ALA A 20 8.56 -31.98 -7.96
CA ALA A 20 9.51 -30.90 -7.67
C ALA A 20 9.49 -29.80 -8.74
N ASP A 21 9.51 -30.16 -10.02
CA ASP A 21 9.50 -29.21 -11.14
C ASP A 21 8.15 -28.49 -11.27
N ALA A 22 7.04 -29.21 -11.07
CA ALA A 22 5.70 -28.64 -11.12
C ALA A 22 5.45 -27.62 -9.99
N LEU A 23 6.14 -27.79 -8.86
CA LEU A 23 5.98 -26.96 -7.67
C LEU A 23 7.05 -25.87 -7.52
N GLY A 24 7.94 -25.68 -8.49
CA GLY A 24 8.93 -24.59 -8.46
C GLY A 24 8.29 -23.19 -8.32
N ALA A 25 7.11 -22.98 -8.90
CA ALA A 25 6.33 -21.75 -8.69
C ALA A 25 5.91 -21.52 -7.22
N MET A 26 5.74 -22.59 -6.44
CA MET A 26 5.46 -22.49 -5.00
C MET A 26 6.64 -21.94 -4.21
N GLU A 27 7.87 -22.10 -4.69
CA GLU A 27 9.04 -21.52 -4.04
C GLU A 27 9.03 -20.00 -4.18
N ILE A 28 8.77 -19.50 -5.40
CA ILE A 28 8.60 -18.06 -5.66
C ILE A 28 7.45 -17.51 -4.80
N PHE A 29 6.30 -18.17 -4.82
CA PHE A 29 5.15 -17.76 -4.01
C PHE A 29 5.48 -17.81 -2.51
N GLY A 30 6.20 -18.83 -2.04
CA GLY A 30 6.66 -18.95 -0.66
C GLY A 30 7.51 -17.76 -0.23
N ARG A 31 8.41 -17.29 -1.09
CA ARG A 31 9.22 -16.09 -0.84
C ARG A 31 8.38 -14.81 -0.84
N ILE A 32 7.44 -14.66 -1.77
CA ILE A 32 6.48 -13.55 -1.79
C ILE A 32 5.69 -13.50 -0.48
N GLN A 33 5.19 -14.64 0.00
CA GLN A 33 4.46 -14.72 1.26
C GLN A 33 5.33 -14.38 2.48
N ARG A 34 6.61 -14.77 2.47
CA ARG A 34 7.57 -14.38 3.53
C ARG A 34 7.83 -12.88 3.54
N VAL A 35 8.07 -12.28 2.38
CA VAL A 35 8.19 -10.81 2.23
C VAL A 35 6.92 -10.14 2.71
N ARG A 36 5.75 -10.66 2.32
CA ARG A 36 4.45 -10.13 2.75
C ARG A 36 4.28 -10.15 4.27
N ARG A 37 4.72 -11.21 4.96
CA ARG A 37 4.67 -11.27 6.43
C ARG A 37 5.55 -10.22 7.10
N VAL A 38 6.75 -9.97 6.55
CA VAL A 38 7.62 -8.90 7.05
C VAL A 38 6.92 -7.55 6.84
N TYR A 39 6.46 -7.31 5.62
CA TYR A 39 5.71 -6.11 5.25
C TYR A 39 4.51 -5.87 6.18
N ASP A 40 3.64 -6.88 6.39
CA ASP A 40 2.46 -6.76 7.25
C ASP A 40 2.82 -6.43 8.70
N ARG A 41 3.93 -6.97 9.25
CA ARG A 41 4.36 -6.64 10.62
C ARG A 41 4.82 -5.19 10.76
N HIS A 42 5.61 -4.70 9.80
CA HIS A 42 6.03 -3.29 9.82
C HIS A 42 4.85 -2.36 9.62
N PHE A 43 3.96 -2.68 8.69
CA PHE A 43 2.79 -1.86 8.40
C PHE A 43 1.69 -1.94 9.47
N LYS A 44 1.59 -3.04 10.24
CA LYS A 44 0.70 -3.11 11.41
C LYS A 44 1.04 -2.00 12.42
N LYS A 45 2.34 -1.82 12.73
CA LYS A 45 2.78 -0.77 13.66
C LYS A 45 2.38 0.62 13.16
N LEU A 46 2.62 0.91 11.88
CA LEU A 46 2.18 2.15 11.25
C LEU A 46 0.66 2.31 11.31
N SER A 47 -0.08 1.24 10.98
CA SER A 47 -1.55 1.25 11.02
C SER A 47 -2.07 1.65 12.41
N ASP A 48 -1.45 1.12 13.47
CA ASP A 48 -1.81 1.42 14.85
C ASP A 48 -1.44 2.87 15.24
N THR A 49 -0.26 3.37 14.84
CA THR A 49 0.16 4.77 15.06
C THR A 49 -0.80 5.77 14.41
N PHE A 50 -1.20 5.50 13.16
CA PHE A 50 -2.02 6.40 12.35
C PHE A 50 -3.52 6.21 12.53
N GLY A 51 -3.97 5.12 13.14
CA GLY A 51 -5.39 4.76 13.21
C GLY A 51 -6.02 4.53 11.82
N LEU A 52 -5.20 4.16 10.83
CA LEU A 52 -5.58 3.96 9.44
C LEU A 52 -5.21 2.54 9.02
N ASN A 53 -6.07 1.88 8.25
CA ASN A 53 -5.68 0.58 7.70
C ASN A 53 -4.61 0.75 6.60
N LEU A 54 -3.97 -0.36 6.24
CA LEU A 54 -2.91 -0.40 5.23
C LEU A 54 -3.29 0.27 3.90
N GLY A 55 -4.51 0.02 3.42
CA GLY A 55 -4.98 0.60 2.18
C GLY A 55 -5.20 2.10 2.29
N GLU A 56 -5.67 2.60 3.43
CA GLU A 56 -5.82 4.03 3.70
C GLU A 56 -4.47 4.73 3.84
N LEU A 57 -3.50 4.09 4.49
CA LEU A 57 -2.13 4.59 4.57
C LEU A 57 -1.49 4.75 3.20
N ASP A 58 -1.64 3.75 2.33
CA ASP A 58 -1.12 3.83 0.95
C ASP A 58 -1.67 5.04 0.19
N MET A 59 -2.96 5.35 0.34
CA MET A 59 -3.56 6.54 -0.29
C MET A 59 -2.92 7.84 0.22
N ILE A 60 -2.77 7.95 1.54
CA ILE A 60 -2.25 9.13 2.22
C ILE A 60 -0.77 9.35 1.87
N PHE A 61 0.05 8.30 1.95
CA PHE A 61 1.45 8.35 1.58
C PHE A 61 1.65 8.57 0.08
N THR A 62 0.74 8.07 -0.78
CA THR A 62 0.77 8.36 -2.21
C THR A 62 0.61 9.84 -2.51
N LEU A 63 -0.34 10.53 -1.86
CA LEU A 63 -0.49 11.99 -2.01
C LEU A 63 0.68 12.75 -1.39
N ARG A 64 1.21 12.29 -0.26
CA ARG A 64 2.37 12.92 0.37
C ARG A 64 3.60 12.83 -0.55
N ARG A 65 3.85 11.66 -1.15
CA ARG A 65 4.93 11.40 -2.11
C ARG A 65 4.80 12.21 -3.41
N SER A 66 3.59 12.60 -3.82
CA SER A 66 3.43 13.43 -5.02
C SER A 66 3.93 14.86 -4.85
N GLY A 67 4.35 15.26 -3.63
CA GLY A 67 4.84 16.60 -3.32
C GLY A 67 3.72 17.64 -3.18
N PRO A 68 4.01 18.83 -2.61
CA PRO A 68 3.06 19.93 -2.52
C PRO A 68 2.48 20.30 -3.90
N PRO A 69 1.17 20.58 -4.03
CA PRO A 69 0.17 20.75 -2.96
C PRO A 69 -0.53 19.43 -2.55
N TYR A 70 0.19 18.29 -2.59
CA TYR A 70 -0.28 16.96 -2.21
C TYR A 70 -1.60 16.57 -2.88
N THR A 71 -1.66 16.83 -4.19
CA THR A 71 -2.86 16.73 -5.01
C THR A 71 -2.55 15.93 -6.26
N LEU A 72 -3.45 15.01 -6.63
CA LEU A 72 -3.39 14.23 -7.87
C LEU A 72 -4.77 14.22 -8.53
N THR A 73 -4.82 14.16 -9.86
CA THR A 73 -6.08 13.81 -10.55
C THR A 73 -6.49 12.39 -10.18
N ALA A 74 -7.78 12.06 -10.24
CA ALA A 74 -8.26 10.71 -9.91
C ALA A 74 -7.55 9.62 -10.75
N GLY A 75 -7.28 9.92 -12.04
CA GLY A 75 -6.55 9.01 -12.92
C GLY A 75 -5.07 8.85 -12.54
N ALA A 76 -4.38 9.94 -12.21
CA ALA A 76 -2.99 9.88 -11.75
C ALA A 76 -2.87 9.17 -10.40
N PHE A 77 -3.81 9.46 -9.49
CA PHE A 77 -3.90 8.83 -8.19
C PHE A 77 -4.07 7.31 -8.32
N ALA A 78 -5.02 6.85 -9.15
CA ALA A 78 -5.27 5.42 -9.34
C ALA A 78 -4.06 4.67 -9.94
N LYS A 79 -3.22 5.34 -10.74
CA LYS A 79 -1.98 4.77 -11.28
C LYS A 79 -0.85 4.72 -10.25
N ALA A 80 -0.83 5.66 -9.32
CA ALA A 80 0.23 5.78 -8.31
C ALA A 80 -0.03 4.94 -7.04
N ALA A 81 -1.30 4.60 -6.79
CA ALA A 81 -1.73 3.85 -5.62
C ALA A 81 -1.56 2.33 -5.78
N LEU A 82 -1.28 1.64 -4.67
CA LEU A 82 -1.22 0.19 -4.60
C LEU A 82 -2.63 -0.37 -4.34
N GLY A 83 -3.46 -0.40 -5.38
CA GLY A 83 -4.81 -0.95 -5.28
C GLY A 83 -5.54 -1.05 -6.60
N SER A 84 -6.56 -1.91 -6.64
CA SER A 84 -7.49 -1.90 -7.77
C SER A 84 -8.30 -0.60 -7.78
N PRO A 85 -8.79 -0.14 -8.95
CA PRO A 85 -9.58 1.10 -9.04
C PRO A 85 -10.80 1.14 -8.10
N GLY A 86 -11.51 0.01 -7.96
CA GLY A 86 -12.64 -0.11 -7.03
C GLY A 86 -12.24 0.01 -5.56
N ALA A 87 -11.10 -0.57 -5.18
CA ALA A 87 -10.57 -0.43 -3.83
C ALA A 87 -10.13 1.01 -3.54
N VAL A 88 -9.52 1.69 -4.52
CA VAL A 88 -9.10 3.08 -4.43
C VAL A 88 -10.27 4.01 -4.15
N THR A 89 -11.37 3.92 -4.92
CA THR A 89 -12.54 4.78 -4.72
C THR A 89 -13.12 4.65 -3.31
N ASN A 90 -13.35 3.42 -2.85
CA ASN A 90 -13.89 3.16 -1.52
C ASN A 90 -12.99 3.69 -0.40
N ARG A 91 -11.66 3.59 -0.56
CA ARG A 91 -10.69 4.10 0.43
C ARG A 91 -10.66 5.62 0.46
N ILE A 92 -10.74 6.28 -0.70
CA ILE A 92 -10.85 7.74 -0.77
C ILE A 92 -12.10 8.22 -0.04
N ASP A 93 -13.25 7.57 -0.24
CA ASP A 93 -14.50 7.97 0.42
C ASP A 93 -14.42 7.80 1.95
N ARG A 94 -13.78 6.73 2.44
CA ARG A 94 -13.50 6.56 3.87
C ARG A 94 -12.58 7.66 4.42
N LEU A 95 -11.49 7.97 3.71
CA LEU A 95 -10.55 9.03 4.11
C LEU A 95 -11.20 10.42 4.08
N LYS A 96 -12.12 10.66 3.15
CA LYS A 96 -12.93 11.87 3.10
C LYS A 96 -13.87 11.94 4.30
N GLY A 97 -14.52 10.82 4.66
CA GLY A 97 -15.33 10.71 5.87
C GLY A 97 -14.52 10.96 7.16
N LYS A 98 -13.24 10.58 7.17
CA LYS A 98 -12.29 10.89 8.25
C LYS A 98 -11.76 12.34 8.21
N GLY A 99 -12.11 13.12 7.18
CA GLY A 99 -11.64 14.49 7.00
C GLY A 99 -10.14 14.60 6.73
N LEU A 100 -9.53 13.56 6.14
CA LEU A 100 -8.09 13.52 5.84
C LEU A 100 -7.80 13.88 4.39
N VAL A 101 -8.72 13.58 3.47
CA VAL A 101 -8.63 13.93 2.05
C VAL A 101 -9.88 14.66 1.59
N GLU A 102 -9.77 15.40 0.50
CA GLU A 102 -10.89 16.06 -0.17
C GLU A 102 -10.87 15.78 -1.67
N ARG A 103 -12.06 15.85 -2.29
CA ARG A 103 -12.24 15.82 -3.74
C ARG A 103 -12.50 17.23 -4.22
N VAL A 104 -11.64 17.75 -5.08
CA VAL A 104 -11.76 19.11 -5.62
C VAL A 104 -12.01 19.04 -7.11
N ARG A 105 -12.99 19.81 -7.58
CA ARG A 105 -13.23 19.97 -9.01
C ARG A 105 -12.32 21.05 -9.54
N GLU A 106 -11.64 20.74 -10.63
CA GLU A 106 -10.81 21.70 -11.33
C GLU A 106 -11.69 22.78 -11.96
N SER A 107 -11.31 24.05 -11.80
CA SER A 107 -12.12 25.20 -12.26
C SER A 107 -12.10 25.35 -13.78
N SER A 108 -11.03 24.92 -14.43
CA SER A 108 -10.83 24.96 -15.89
C SER A 108 -11.44 23.77 -16.62
N ASP A 109 -11.45 22.58 -16.00
CA ASP A 109 -12.12 21.39 -16.52
C ASP A 109 -13.07 20.81 -15.46
N ARG A 110 -14.37 21.14 -15.60
CA ARG A 110 -15.43 20.69 -14.68
C ARG A 110 -15.59 19.16 -14.63
N ARG A 111 -14.97 18.41 -15.55
CA ARG A 111 -14.97 16.93 -15.55
C ARG A 111 -13.79 16.32 -14.80
N SER A 112 -12.75 17.10 -14.53
CA SER A 112 -11.55 16.65 -13.81
C SER A 112 -11.76 16.74 -12.29
N VAL A 113 -11.70 15.58 -11.63
CA VAL A 113 -11.73 15.47 -10.16
C VAL A 113 -10.31 15.23 -9.67
N GLN A 114 -9.86 16.09 -8.77
CA GLN A 114 -8.60 15.96 -8.05
C GLN A 114 -8.84 15.44 -6.63
N ILE A 115 -7.92 14.62 -6.15
CA ILE A 115 -7.85 14.12 -4.79
C ILE A 115 -6.70 14.85 -4.10
N ARG A 116 -6.96 15.44 -2.94
CA ARG A 116 -5.99 16.27 -2.21
C ARG A 116 -5.95 15.90 -0.73
N LEU A 117 -4.77 15.97 -0.11
CA LEU A 117 -4.67 15.97 1.35
C LEU A 117 -5.29 17.25 1.91
N THR A 118 -6.12 17.09 2.93
CA THR A 118 -6.53 18.25 3.75
C THR A 118 -5.38 18.66 4.67
N ARG A 119 -5.47 19.87 5.25
CA ARG A 119 -4.54 20.29 6.31
C ARG A 119 -4.45 19.28 7.45
N ARG A 120 -5.57 18.67 7.86
CA ARG A 120 -5.59 17.61 8.88
C ARG A 120 -4.81 16.37 8.43
N GLY A 121 -4.99 15.96 7.17
CA GLY A 121 -4.23 14.88 6.55
C GLY A 121 -2.73 15.16 6.52
N GLU A 122 -2.34 16.37 6.14
CA GLU A 122 -0.94 16.82 6.15
C GLU A 122 -0.31 16.82 7.56
N THR A 123 -1.04 17.31 8.56
CA THR A 123 -0.59 17.29 9.96
C THR A 123 -0.43 15.86 10.47
N LEU A 124 -1.37 14.96 10.15
CA LEU A 124 -1.31 13.56 10.55
C LEU A 124 -0.02 12.90 10.02
N VAL A 125 0.27 13.04 8.72
CA VAL A 125 1.48 12.44 8.11
C VAL A 125 2.78 13.04 8.57
N THR A 126 2.79 14.32 8.89
CA THR A 126 4.02 15.00 9.34
C THR A 126 4.30 14.65 10.80
N ALA A 127 3.31 14.79 11.69
CA ALA A 127 3.49 14.57 13.12
C ALA A 127 3.84 13.12 13.49
N GLN A 128 3.35 12.15 12.73
CA GLN A 128 3.58 10.72 13.01
C GLN A 128 4.58 10.07 12.05
N GLY A 129 4.85 10.69 10.89
CA GLY A 129 5.84 10.19 9.93
C GLY A 129 7.27 10.27 10.47
N ASP A 130 7.60 11.37 11.17
CA ASP A 130 8.90 11.53 11.81
C ASP A 130 9.11 10.54 12.97
N THR A 131 8.04 10.13 13.66
CA THR A 131 8.11 9.16 14.77
C THR A 131 8.11 7.70 14.33
N ALA A 132 7.60 7.39 13.13
CA ALA A 132 7.37 6.01 12.70
C ALA A 132 8.39 5.48 11.68
N LEU A 133 9.30 6.33 11.19
CA LEU A 133 10.41 5.97 10.31
C LEU A 133 11.74 5.77 11.06
N ASP A 134 11.78 6.08 12.35
CA ASP A 134 12.85 5.76 13.31
C ASP A 134 12.62 4.38 13.97
#